data_AF-A0A7W5FK60-F1
#
_entry.id   AF-A0A7W5FK60-F1
#
_cell.length_a   1.000
_cell.length_b   1.000
_cell.length_c   1.000
_cell.angle_alpha   90.00
_cell.angle_beta   90.00
_cell.angle_gamma   90.00
#
_symmetry.space_group_name_H-M   'P 1'
#
loop_
_entity.id
_entity.type
_entity.pdbx_description
1 polymer ?
#
loop_
_entity_poly.entity_id
_entity_poly.type
_entity_poly.pdbx_seq_one_letter_code
_entity_poly.pdbx_strand_id
1 'polypeptide(L)' 'MRGYILITKDKTTRLCTGLAGSFPPQCGAPALVVQGLAAELIPHRESAEGIVWGGEITLQGTLVGEVLSVT' A
#
# COMPACT_ATOMS: atom_id res chain seq x y z
N MET A 1 7.08 -4.20 -8.90
CA MET A 1 5.63 -4.52 -8.81
C MET A 1 4.84 -3.22 -8.79
N ARG A 2 3.71 -3.16 -9.50
CA ARG A 2 2.87 -1.97 -9.64
C ARG A 2 1.56 -2.16 -8.87
N GLY A 3 1.05 -1.11 -8.23
CA GLY A 3 -0.21 -1.14 -7.49
C GLY A 3 -0.44 0.14 -6.69
N TYR A 4 -1.38 0.08 -5.74
CA TYR A 4 -1.75 1.19 -4.86
C TYR A 4 -1.31 0.88 -3.44
N ILE A 5 -0.78 1.89 -2.73
CA ILE A 5 -0.42 1.73 -1.33
C ILE A 5 -1.60 2.00 -0.44
N LEU A 6 -1.83 1.12 0.52
CA LEU A 6 -2.75 1.32 1.62
C LEU A 6 -2.07 0.94 2.94
N ILE A 7 -2.04 1.86 3.90
CA ILE A 7 -1.61 1.62 5.27
C ILE A 7 -2.85 1.52 6.14
N THR A 8 -3.06 0.35 6.72
CA THR A 8 -4.20 0.08 7.60
C THR A 8 -4.03 0.70 8.99
N LYS A 9 -5.10 0.68 9.80
CA LYS A 9 -5.12 1.27 11.16
C LYS A 9 -4.03 0.69 12.08
N ASP A 10 -3.69 -0.58 11.89
CA ASP A 10 -2.63 -1.32 12.58
C ASP A 10 -1.21 -1.03 12.04
N LYS A 11 -1.07 -0.06 11.13
CA LYS A 11 0.19 0.31 10.45
C LYS A 11 0.75 -0.75 9.49
N THR A 12 -0.05 -1.74 9.11
CA THR A 12 0.35 -2.67 8.04
C THR A 12 0.28 -1.97 6.68
N THR A 13 1.41 -1.92 5.97
CA THR A 13 1.48 -1.40 4.60
C THR A 13 1.16 -2.51 3.61
N ARG A 14 0.26 -2.25 2.68
CA ARG A 14 -0.14 -3.18 1.62
C ARG A 14 0.02 -2.55 0.24
N LEU A 15 0.45 -3.37 -0.72
CA LEU A 15 0.39 -3.08 -2.16
C LEU A 15 -0.84 -3.79 -2.74
N CYS A 16 -1.87 -3.00 -3.05
CA CYS A 16 -3.14 -3.46 -3.59
C CYS A 16 -3.12 -3.40 -5.12
N THR A 17 -3.74 -4.37 -5.81
CA THR A 17 -3.94 -4.27 -7.27
C THR A 17 -4.93 -3.16 -7.64
N GLY A 18 -5.80 -2.78 -6.72
CA GLY A 18 -6.76 -1.69 -6.86
C GLY A 18 -7.31 -1.24 -5.51
N LEU A 19 -7.95 -0.07 -5.51
CA LEU A 19 -8.68 0.48 -4.36
C LEU A 19 -10.19 0.41 -4.63
N ALA A 20 -10.96 -0.06 -3.64
CA ALA A 20 -12.41 -0.02 -3.71
C ALA A 20 -12.92 1.43 -3.61
N GLY A 21 -14.02 1.75 -4.30
CA GLY A 21 -14.60 3.10 -4.38
C GLY A 21 -15.30 3.60 -3.10
N SER A 22 -14.86 3.15 -1.92
CA SER A 22 -15.28 3.68 -0.62
C SER A 22 -14.35 4.81 -0.16
N PHE A 23 -14.76 5.55 0.87
CA PHE A 23 -13.94 6.58 1.50
C PHE A 23 -13.95 6.38 3.03
N PRO A 24 -12.84 5.93 3.66
CA PRO A 24 -11.57 5.54 3.04
C PRO A 24 -11.69 4.31 2.12
N PRO A 25 -10.82 4.18 1.12
CA PRO A 25 -10.82 3.02 0.23
C PRO A 25 -10.41 1.74 0.99
N GLN A 26 -10.86 0.61 0.47
CA GLN A 26 -10.38 -0.71 0.91
C GLN A 26 -9.41 -1.29 -0.13
N CYS A 27 -8.46 -2.10 0.36
CA CYS A 27 -7.50 -2.78 -0.49
C CYS A 27 -8.17 -3.94 -1.23
N GLY A 28 -8.24 -3.86 -2.56
CA GLY A 28 -8.73 -4.96 -3.37
C GLY A 28 -7.78 -6.16 -3.32
N ALA A 29 -8.32 -7.37 -3.38
CA ALA A 29 -7.51 -8.57 -3.53
C ALA A 29 -7.08 -8.74 -5.00
N PRO A 30 -5.86 -9.26 -5.28
CA PRO A 30 -4.82 -9.63 -4.31
C PRO A 30 -4.08 -8.42 -3.72
N ALA A 31 -3.54 -8.59 -2.51
CA ALA A 31 -2.78 -7.57 -1.79
C ALA A 31 -1.52 -8.18 -1.16
N LEU A 32 -0.37 -7.54 -1.38
CA LEU A 32 0.93 -7.95 -0.82
C LEU A 32 1.28 -7.10 0.39
N VAL A 33 1.87 -7.69 1.43
CA VAL A 33 2.43 -6.92 2.54
C VAL A 33 3.73 -6.28 2.08
N VAL A 34 3.93 -5.01 2.40
CA VAL A 34 5.15 -4.26 2.07
C VAL A 34 5.89 -3.88 3.34
N GLN A 35 7.19 -4.12 3.36
CA GLN A 35 8.09 -3.70 4.44
C GLN A 35 9.19 -2.78 3.91
N GLY A 36 9.65 -1.84 4.73
CA GLY A 36 10.72 -0.90 4.38
C GLY A 36 10.29 0.32 3.55
N LEU A 37 9.01 0.44 3.19
CA LEU A 37 8.53 1.61 2.44
C LEU A 37 8.42 2.83 3.35
N ALA A 38 9.18 3.88 3.02
CA ALA A 38 9.09 5.17 3.69
C ALA A 38 7.80 5.91 3.29
N ALA A 39 7.06 6.44 4.26
CA ALA A 39 5.71 6.99 4.03
C ALA A 39 5.70 8.27 3.17
N GLU A 40 6.82 8.96 3.10
CA GLU A 40 7.10 10.12 2.26
C GLU A 40 7.23 9.78 0.76
N LEU A 41 7.51 8.51 0.44
CA LEU A 41 7.59 8.02 -0.94
C LEU A 41 6.23 7.67 -1.53
N ILE A 42 5.15 7.77 -0.75
CA ILE A 42 3.79 7.47 -1.18
C ILE A 42 3.24 8.68 -1.96
N PRO A 43 3.04 8.58 -3.28
CA PRO A 43 2.55 9.69 -4.09
C PRO A 43 1.08 9.97 -3.78
N HIS A 44 0.68 11.25 -3.87
CA HIS A 44 -0.72 11.68 -3.70
C HIS A 44 -1.38 11.11 -2.42
N ARG A 45 -0.64 11.15 -1.30
CA ARG A 45 -1.07 10.55 -0.05
C ARG A 45 -2.30 11.25 0.53
N GLU A 46 -3.34 10.47 0.79
CA GLU A 46 -4.55 10.87 1.49
C GLU A 46 -4.72 10.05 2.77
N SER A 47 -5.55 10.53 3.69
CA SER A 47 -5.84 9.82 4.92
C SER A 47 -7.21 10.15 5.49
N ALA A 48 -7.92 9.12 5.95
CA ALA A 48 -9.19 9.23 6.66
C ALA A 48 -9.34 8.04 7.61
N GLU A 49 -9.96 8.28 8.78
CA GLU A 49 -10.23 7.23 9.78
C GLU A 49 -9.01 6.37 10.16
N GLY A 50 -7.81 6.96 10.18
CA GLY A 50 -6.57 6.22 10.50
C GLY A 50 -6.08 5.26 9.40
N ILE A 51 -6.72 5.26 8.23
CA ILE A 51 -6.24 4.64 6.99
C ILE A 51 -5.50 5.70 6.18
N VAL A 52 -4.39 5.31 5.56
CA VAL A 52 -3.64 6.14 4.63
C VAL A 52 -3.58 5.43 3.29
N TRP A 53 -3.78 6.13 2.19
CA TRP A 53 -3.61 5.56 0.86
C TRP A 53 -2.90 6.55 -0.06
N GLY A 54 -2.33 6.02 -1.15
CA GLY A 54 -1.69 6.83 -2.18
C GLY A 54 -2.21 6.51 -3.56
N GLY A 55 -1.73 7.30 -4.52
CA GLY A 55 -1.85 6.98 -5.94
C GLY A 55 -1.11 5.69 -6.30
N GLU A 56 -1.21 5.33 -7.57
CA GLU A 56 -0.48 4.19 -8.10
C GLU A 56 1.04 4.40 -8.01
N ILE A 57 1.76 3.35 -7.63
CA ILE A 57 3.21 3.33 -7.48
C ILE A 57 3.82 2.06 -8.09
N THR A 58 5.08 2.16 -8.50
CA THR A 58 5.91 0.98 -8.82
C THR A 58 6.97 0.81 -7.75
N LEU A 59 6.95 -0.32 -7.05
CA LEU A 59 7.94 -0.70 -6.04
C LEU A 59 8.96 -1.69 -6.61
N GLN A 60 10.21 -1.53 -6.25
CA GLN A 60 11.29 -2.48 -6.51
C GLN A 60 11.82 -3.01 -5.18
N GLY A 61 12.05 -4.32 -5.10
CA GLY A 61 12.45 -4.97 -3.86
C GLY A 61 12.52 -6.49 -4.01
N THR A 62 12.68 -7.17 -2.88
CA THR A 62 12.78 -8.63 -2.79
C THR A 62 11.46 -9.21 -2.29
N LEU A 63 10.92 -10.19 -3.00
CA LEU A 63 9.71 -10.91 -2.60
C LEU A 63 10.08 -12.22 -1.90
N VAL A 64 9.66 -12.40 -0.65
CA VAL A 64 9.82 -13.65 0.13
C VAL A 64 8.45 -14.06 0.65
N GLY A 65 7.90 -15.15 0.11
CA GLY A 65 6.51 -15.53 0.37
C GLY A 65 5.55 -14.44 -0.12
N GLU A 66 4.72 -13.91 0.79
CA GLU A 66 3.73 -12.85 0.51
C GLU A 66 4.18 -11.45 0.95
N VAL A 67 5.47 -11.29 1.29
CA VAL A 67 6.05 -10.04 1.78
C VAL A 67 7.04 -9.47 0.77
N LEU A 68 6.79 -8.25 0.32
CA LEU A 68 7.71 -7.45 -0.47
C LEU A 68 8.53 -6.54 0.44
N SER A 69 9.83 -6.80 0.55
CA SER A 69 10.77 -5.90 1.23
C SER A 69 11.36 -4.94 0.21
N VAL A 70 11.13 -3.64 0.39
CA VAL A 70 11.75 -2.56 -0.39
C VAL A 70 12.92 -1.95 0.39
N THR A 71 13.95 -1.50 -0.33
CA THR A 71 15.16 -0.88 0.22
C THR A 71 15.41 0.47 -0.42
#